data_AF-A0A9D1JIU9-F1
#
_entry.id   AF-A0A9D1JIU9-F1
#
_cell.length_a   1.000
_cell.length_b   1.000
_cell.length_c   1.000
_cell.angle_alpha   90.00
_cell.angle_beta   90.00
_cell.angle_gamma   90.00
#
_symmetry.space_group_name_H-M   'P 1'
#
loop_
_entity.id
_entity.type
_entity.pdbx_description
1 polymer ?
#
loop_
_entity_poly.entity_id
_entity_poly.type
_entity_poly.pdbx_seq_one_letter_code
_entity_poly.pdbx_strand_id
1 'polypeptide(L)'
;MLFNTAGVPVSASEAEPQEGDTYALSIVHDNDIHGRIDRLPQFKTLIDEAREEIDNLLVLNGGDIFLRGPRQEQLGIPEMTVLNAMGYDAWVLGNNDFRVPPEGGTTEQGNAQIQDLIALAEFPTLCGNVTMKETGELIDNVEPYIIKEVGGLDIGIIGVTSLKPQDREWEEVSDKEFESGELAAARIAEELSGQTDINIVLSHAGLAVDTKIANVEGVSAVIGADDHYVITNPIYWPGDDGFKSTPIVQAGGEQDQYLGRLDLSFTYQDGAWVLDDFEGSLYDLEGVEADEEIQSMIDSLDTAQTEEEAA
;
A
#
# COMPACT_ATOMS: atom_id res chain seq x y z
N MET A 1 48.01 -22.45 -3.97
CA MET A 1 47.89 -21.61 -5.18
C MET A 1 46.40 -21.46 -5.44
N LEU A 2 45.86 -20.33 -4.98
CA LEU A 2 45.28 -19.28 -5.81
C LEU A 2 43.80 -19.55 -6.15
N PHE A 3 42.93 -19.23 -5.18
CA PHE A 3 41.64 -18.63 -5.50
C PHE A 3 41.63 -17.25 -4.86
N ASN A 4 41.52 -16.27 -5.75
CA ASN A 4 41.57 -14.85 -5.52
C ASN A 4 40.30 -14.47 -4.73
N THR A 5 40.49 -13.80 -3.60
CA THR A 5 39.41 -13.14 -2.86
C THR A 5 38.85 -12.02 -3.72
N ALA A 6 37.75 -12.29 -4.43
CA ALA A 6 36.94 -11.24 -5.04
C ALA A 6 36.25 -10.46 -3.91
N GLY A 7 36.25 -9.14 -4.06
CA GLY A 7 36.07 -8.15 -3.01
C GLY A 7 34.79 -8.28 -2.21
N VAL A 8 34.92 -7.92 -0.94
CA VAL A 8 33.84 -7.42 -0.09
C VAL A 8 33.12 -6.31 -0.88
N PRO A 9 31.78 -6.30 -0.97
CA PRO A 9 31.08 -5.17 -1.56
C PRO A 9 31.43 -3.92 -0.76
N VAL A 10 31.96 -2.93 -1.48
CA VAL A 10 32.17 -1.59 -0.94
C VAL A 10 30.79 -1.05 -0.61
N SER A 11 30.58 -0.72 0.67
CA SER A 11 29.49 0.14 1.15
C SER A 11 29.23 1.23 0.12
N ALA A 12 28.00 1.32 -0.40
CA ALA A 12 27.56 2.48 -1.16
C ALA A 12 27.96 3.73 -0.37
N SER A 13 28.75 4.60 -0.99
CA SER A 13 29.22 5.83 -0.35
C SER A 13 28.05 6.81 -0.23
N GLU A 14 28.00 7.53 0.89
CA GLU A 14 27.29 8.80 1.14
C GLU A 14 27.70 9.92 0.15
N ALA A 15 27.86 9.61 -1.13
CA ALA A 15 28.19 10.58 -2.15
C ALA A 15 26.89 11.23 -2.59
N GLU A 16 26.84 12.56 -2.47
CA GLU A 16 25.77 13.37 -3.05
C GLU A 16 25.53 12.96 -4.52
N PRO A 17 24.26 12.80 -4.94
CA PRO A 17 23.93 12.40 -6.29
C PRO A 17 24.48 13.39 -7.32
N GLN A 18 24.94 12.86 -8.45
CA GLN A 18 25.50 13.63 -9.56
C GLN A 18 24.50 13.72 -10.72
N GLU A 19 24.58 14.81 -11.46
CA GLU A 19 23.76 15.01 -12.67
C GLU A 19 23.87 13.80 -13.63
N GLY A 20 22.73 13.19 -13.95
CA GLY A 20 22.63 12.02 -14.79
C GLY A 20 22.76 10.67 -14.06
N ASP A 21 22.92 10.65 -12.74
CA ASP A 21 22.81 9.42 -11.95
C ASP A 21 21.40 8.85 -12.08
N THR A 22 21.28 7.52 -12.07
CA THR A 22 20.02 6.81 -12.27
C THR A 22 19.65 6.00 -11.03
N TYR A 23 18.36 5.94 -10.72
CA TYR A 23 17.80 5.15 -9.63
C TYR A 23 16.56 4.41 -10.12
N ALA A 24 16.46 3.12 -9.77
CA ALA A 24 15.28 2.31 -10.06
C ALA A 24 14.59 1.96 -8.74
N LEU A 25 13.26 2.06 -8.72
CA LEU A 25 12.41 1.66 -7.60
C LEU A 25 11.30 0.77 -8.13
N SER A 26 11.13 -0.41 -7.54
CA SER A 26 9.96 -1.24 -7.81
C SER A 26 9.02 -1.23 -6.62
N ILE A 27 7.73 -1.28 -6.92
CA ILE A 27 6.66 -1.37 -5.94
C ILE A 27 5.83 -2.59 -6.30
N VAL A 28 5.78 -3.55 -5.38
CA VAL A 28 4.85 -4.68 -5.44
C VAL A 28 3.67 -4.36 -4.54
N HIS A 29 2.45 -4.57 -5.03
CA HIS A 29 1.26 -4.17 -4.28
C HIS A 29 0.05 -5.05 -4.53
N ASP A 30 -0.81 -5.10 -3.52
CA ASP A 30 -2.16 -5.65 -3.60
C ASP A 30 -3.16 -4.70 -2.91
N ASN A 31 -4.45 -4.99 -3.03
CA ASN A 31 -5.53 -4.16 -2.50
C ASN A 31 -6.80 -5.00 -2.32
N ASP A 32 -7.74 -4.54 -1.49
CA ASP A 32 -9.11 -5.06 -1.39
C ASP A 32 -9.20 -6.60 -1.20
N ILE A 33 -8.41 -7.15 -0.26
CA ILE A 33 -8.38 -8.60 0.03
C ILE A 33 -9.73 -9.09 0.56
N HIS A 34 -10.48 -8.24 1.27
CA HIS A 34 -11.84 -8.53 1.72
C HIS A 34 -12.01 -9.87 2.43
N GLY A 35 -11.03 -10.29 3.22
CA GLY A 35 -11.03 -11.54 3.96
C GLY A 35 -10.82 -12.82 3.15
N ARG A 36 -10.18 -12.69 1.98
CA ARG A 36 -9.81 -13.78 1.09
C ARG A 36 -8.32 -14.10 1.18
N ILE A 37 -7.94 -14.78 2.26
CA ILE A 37 -6.53 -15.12 2.51
C ILE A 37 -6.04 -16.35 1.74
N ASP A 38 -6.93 -17.15 1.14
CA ASP A 38 -6.62 -18.47 0.56
C ASP A 38 -5.58 -18.41 -0.59
N ARG A 39 -5.39 -17.24 -1.21
CA ARG A 39 -4.43 -17.04 -2.30
C ARG A 39 -3.15 -16.33 -1.83
N LEU A 40 -3.11 -15.79 -0.62
CA LEU A 40 -1.93 -15.12 -0.07
C LEU A 40 -0.66 -15.98 -0.01
N PRO A 41 -0.70 -17.33 0.11
CA PRO A 41 0.49 -18.15 -0.06
C PRO A 41 1.18 -17.96 -1.43
N GLN A 42 0.41 -17.81 -2.51
CA GLN A 42 1.00 -17.54 -3.84
C GLN A 42 1.51 -16.10 -3.95
N PHE A 43 0.82 -15.13 -3.33
CA PHE A 43 1.32 -13.75 -3.27
C PHE A 43 2.68 -13.72 -2.57
N LYS A 44 2.81 -14.43 -1.45
CA LYS A 44 4.05 -14.51 -0.68
C LYS A 44 5.20 -15.09 -1.52
N THR A 45 4.97 -16.15 -2.27
CA THR A 45 5.98 -16.69 -3.21
C THR A 45 6.48 -15.62 -4.17
N LEU A 46 5.58 -14.89 -4.82
CA LEU A 46 5.97 -13.83 -5.77
C LEU A 46 6.64 -12.62 -5.10
N ILE A 47 6.21 -12.26 -3.90
CA ILE A 47 6.84 -11.19 -3.12
C ILE A 47 8.29 -11.57 -2.77
N ASP A 48 8.52 -12.81 -2.38
CA ASP A 48 9.88 -13.28 -2.07
C ASP A 48 10.74 -13.40 -3.32
N GLU A 49 10.20 -13.89 -4.43
CA GLU A 49 10.89 -13.85 -5.74
C GLU A 49 11.28 -12.41 -6.11
N ALA A 50 10.36 -11.44 -5.93
CA ALA A 50 10.65 -10.03 -6.17
C ALA A 50 11.76 -9.50 -5.24
N ARG A 51 11.77 -9.88 -3.95
CA ARG A 51 12.83 -9.50 -3.00
C ARG A 51 14.19 -10.11 -3.34
N GLU A 52 14.23 -11.27 -3.98
CA GLU A 52 15.47 -11.89 -4.45
C GLU A 52 16.02 -11.23 -5.71
N GLU A 53 15.14 -10.73 -6.58
CA GLU A 53 15.49 -10.17 -7.90
C GLU A 53 15.71 -8.65 -7.91
N ILE A 54 15.09 -7.92 -6.98
CA ILE A 54 15.00 -6.45 -7.02
C ILE A 54 15.68 -5.84 -5.79
N ASP A 55 16.70 -5.02 -6.04
CA ASP A 55 17.47 -4.36 -4.97
C ASP A 55 16.64 -3.31 -4.20
N ASN A 56 15.92 -2.45 -4.92
CA ASN A 56 15.15 -1.34 -4.36
C ASN A 56 13.65 -1.65 -4.49
N LEU A 57 13.10 -2.31 -3.48
CA LEU A 57 11.72 -2.80 -3.49
C LEU A 57 10.91 -2.23 -2.32
N LEU A 58 9.67 -1.83 -2.62
CA LEU A 58 8.61 -1.61 -1.65
C LEU A 58 7.50 -2.65 -1.83
N VAL A 59 6.92 -3.11 -0.72
CA VAL A 59 5.75 -4.00 -0.71
C VAL A 59 4.60 -3.32 0.04
N LEU A 60 3.52 -2.96 -0.65
CA LEU A 60 2.45 -2.11 -0.11
C LEU A 60 1.08 -2.75 -0.22
N ASN A 61 0.22 -2.55 0.78
CA ASN A 61 -1.17 -3.03 0.75
C ASN A 61 -2.17 -1.86 0.71
N GLY A 62 -3.07 -1.88 -0.26
CA GLY A 62 -4.04 -0.82 -0.56
C GLY A 62 -5.26 -0.77 0.36
N GLY A 63 -5.31 -1.51 1.47
CA GLY A 63 -6.43 -1.48 2.42
C GLY A 63 -7.63 -2.32 2.02
N ASP A 64 -8.73 -2.19 2.78
CA ASP A 64 -9.90 -3.07 2.71
C ASP A 64 -9.49 -4.54 2.87
N ILE A 65 -8.74 -4.81 3.94
CA ILE A 65 -8.22 -6.15 4.18
C ILE A 65 -9.34 -7.12 4.53
N PHE A 66 -10.42 -6.65 5.18
CA PHE A 66 -11.53 -7.47 5.63
C PHE A 66 -12.91 -6.95 5.13
N LEU A 67 -13.99 -7.59 5.60
CA LEU A 67 -15.39 -7.38 5.19
C LEU A 67 -15.71 -7.91 3.79
N ARG A 68 -16.98 -8.30 3.52
CA ARG A 68 -17.50 -8.86 2.25
C ARG A 68 -17.09 -10.29 1.89
N GLY A 69 -15.98 -10.79 2.40
CA GLY A 69 -15.57 -12.18 2.19
C GLY A 69 -16.00 -13.15 3.29
N PRO A 70 -15.53 -14.41 3.20
CA PRO A 70 -15.96 -15.50 4.08
C PRO A 70 -15.58 -15.28 5.54
N ARG A 71 -14.55 -14.48 5.83
CA ARG A 71 -13.98 -14.25 7.16
C ARG A 71 -14.39 -12.92 7.78
N GLN A 72 -15.38 -12.21 7.21
CA GLN A 72 -15.79 -10.88 7.69
C GLN A 72 -16.16 -10.82 9.18
N GLU A 73 -16.69 -11.90 9.76
CA GLU A 73 -17.06 -11.96 11.18
C GLU A 73 -15.85 -12.06 12.12
N GLN A 74 -14.66 -12.32 11.58
CA GLN A 74 -13.39 -12.42 12.31
C GLN A 74 -12.64 -11.09 12.41
N LEU A 75 -13.28 -9.99 11.98
CA LEU A 75 -12.86 -8.61 12.24
C LEU A 75 -11.45 -8.24 11.77
N GLY A 76 -10.94 -8.92 10.74
CA GLY A 76 -9.62 -8.65 10.16
C GLY A 76 -8.45 -9.38 10.84
N ILE A 77 -8.70 -10.18 11.88
CA ILE A 77 -7.65 -10.89 12.62
C ILE A 77 -6.89 -11.89 11.72
N PRO A 78 -7.55 -12.81 10.98
CA PRO A 78 -6.85 -13.72 10.07
C PRO A 78 -6.02 -12.99 9.02
N GLU A 79 -6.60 -11.94 8.44
CA GLU A 79 -6.02 -11.17 7.35
C GLU A 79 -4.74 -10.46 7.82
N MET A 80 -4.82 -9.69 8.91
CA MET A 80 -3.66 -8.98 9.44
C MET A 80 -2.58 -9.95 9.93
N THR A 81 -2.97 -11.09 10.53
CA THR A 81 -2.02 -12.12 10.96
C THR A 81 -1.18 -12.64 9.80
N VAL A 82 -1.80 -12.92 8.65
CA VAL A 82 -1.09 -13.38 7.45
C VAL A 82 -0.26 -12.25 6.84
N LEU A 83 -0.80 -11.03 6.73
CA LEU A 83 -0.07 -9.88 6.17
C LEU A 83 1.19 -9.53 6.97
N ASN A 84 1.13 -9.61 8.32
CA ASN A 84 2.30 -9.42 9.18
C ASN A 84 3.44 -10.38 8.81
N ALA A 85 3.12 -11.64 8.52
CA ALA A 85 4.10 -12.66 8.13
C ALA A 85 4.65 -12.48 6.71
N MET A 86 3.98 -11.69 5.87
CA MET A 86 4.40 -11.43 4.49
C MET A 86 5.40 -10.26 4.37
N GLY A 87 5.57 -9.45 5.43
CA GLY A 87 6.60 -8.40 5.51
C GLY A 87 6.30 -7.15 4.69
N TYR A 88 5.06 -6.68 4.71
CA TYR A 88 4.67 -5.42 4.07
C TYR A 88 5.39 -4.22 4.69
N ASP A 89 5.64 -3.20 3.88
CA ASP A 89 6.29 -1.96 4.31
C ASP A 89 5.30 -0.94 4.86
N ALA A 90 4.07 -0.96 4.35
CA ALA A 90 2.96 -0.17 4.85
C ALA A 90 1.63 -0.70 4.29
N TRP A 91 0.55 -0.35 4.97
CA TRP A 91 -0.80 -0.39 4.41
C TRP A 91 -1.52 0.93 4.65
N VAL A 92 -2.60 1.16 3.90
CA VAL A 92 -3.50 2.29 4.10
C VAL A 92 -4.86 1.79 4.59
N LEU A 93 -5.51 2.52 5.48
CA LEU A 93 -6.89 2.21 5.86
C LEU A 93 -7.80 2.33 4.64
N GLY A 94 -8.55 1.27 4.34
CA GLY A 94 -9.63 1.28 3.36
C GLY A 94 -10.96 1.68 3.98
N ASN A 95 -11.98 1.90 3.15
CA ASN A 95 -13.29 2.32 3.66
C ASN A 95 -13.95 1.26 4.54
N ASN A 96 -13.84 -0.02 4.22
CA ASN A 96 -14.47 -1.10 4.95
C ASN A 96 -13.73 -1.39 6.26
N ASP A 97 -12.51 -0.86 6.43
CA ASP A 97 -11.79 -0.96 7.70
C ASP A 97 -12.45 -0.14 8.83
N PHE A 98 -13.30 0.83 8.48
CA PHE A 98 -14.13 1.60 9.41
C PHE A 98 -15.47 0.92 9.77
N ARG A 99 -15.82 -0.21 9.13
CA ARG A 99 -17.14 -0.84 9.28
C ARG A 99 -17.15 -1.89 10.38
N VAL A 100 -18.27 -1.96 11.08
CA VAL A 100 -18.57 -3.03 12.03
C VAL A 100 -19.51 -4.03 11.37
N PRO A 101 -19.06 -5.27 11.07
CA PRO A 101 -19.93 -6.28 10.48
C PRO A 101 -21.02 -6.77 11.46
N PRO A 102 -22.10 -7.38 10.96
CA PRO A 102 -22.45 -7.52 9.54
C PRO A 102 -23.22 -6.32 8.96
N GLU A 103 -23.87 -5.51 9.80
CA GLU A 103 -24.85 -4.50 9.36
C GLU A 103 -24.42 -3.04 9.62
N GLY A 104 -23.25 -2.84 10.23
CA GLY A 104 -22.79 -1.57 10.75
C GLY A 104 -22.94 -1.48 12.27
N GLY A 105 -22.28 -0.47 12.85
CA GLY A 105 -22.18 -0.29 14.29
C GLY A 105 -22.39 1.15 14.74
N THR A 106 -22.25 1.35 16.05
CA THR A 106 -22.16 2.69 16.64
C THR A 106 -20.79 3.31 16.39
N THR A 107 -20.65 4.62 16.60
CA THR A 107 -19.36 5.33 16.56
C THR A 107 -18.31 4.72 17.49
N GLU A 108 -18.71 4.30 18.70
CA GLU A 108 -17.81 3.64 19.65
C GLU A 108 -17.28 2.30 19.11
N GLN A 109 -18.14 1.50 18.49
CA GLN A 109 -17.74 0.23 17.89
C GLN A 109 -16.88 0.43 16.64
N GLY A 110 -17.16 1.45 15.83
CA GLY A 110 -16.30 1.83 14.70
C GLY A 110 -14.89 2.23 15.13
N ASN A 111 -14.80 3.03 16.20
CA ASN A 111 -13.51 3.39 16.81
C ASN A 111 -12.77 2.17 17.35
N ALA A 112 -13.47 1.27 18.04
CA ALA A 112 -12.87 0.03 18.54
C ALA A 112 -12.33 -0.84 17.40
N GLN A 113 -13.12 -1.03 16.33
CA GLN A 113 -12.71 -1.82 15.17
C GLN A 113 -11.41 -1.32 14.53
N ILE A 114 -11.30 0.00 14.31
CA ILE A 114 -10.10 0.59 13.71
C ILE A 114 -8.90 0.43 14.64
N GLN A 115 -9.09 0.68 15.94
CA GLN A 115 -8.01 0.53 16.93
C GLN A 115 -7.55 -0.92 17.08
N ASP A 116 -8.47 -1.88 16.98
CA ASP A 116 -8.13 -3.31 16.99
C ASP A 116 -7.28 -3.68 15.76
N LEU A 117 -7.64 -3.20 14.56
CA LEU A 117 -6.82 -3.41 13.36
C LEU A 117 -5.44 -2.77 13.46
N ILE A 118 -5.37 -1.52 13.93
CA ILE A 118 -4.08 -0.82 14.12
C ILE A 118 -3.21 -1.57 15.13
N ALA A 119 -3.80 -2.09 16.20
CA ALA A 119 -3.08 -2.85 17.22
C ALA A 119 -2.59 -4.22 16.72
N LEU A 120 -3.25 -4.79 15.70
CA LEU A 120 -2.83 -6.04 15.06
C LEU A 120 -1.70 -5.84 14.04
N ALA A 121 -1.62 -4.67 13.39
CA ALA A 121 -0.63 -4.41 12.36
C ALA A 121 0.80 -4.32 12.94
N GLU A 122 1.73 -5.11 12.40
CA GLU A 122 3.16 -5.07 12.76
C GLU A 122 3.99 -4.15 11.85
N PHE A 123 3.33 -3.52 10.87
CA PHE A 123 3.91 -2.55 9.95
C PHE A 123 3.05 -1.26 9.92
N PRO A 124 3.60 -0.13 9.46
CA PRO A 124 2.92 1.17 9.53
C PRO A 124 1.51 1.19 8.93
N THR A 125 0.55 1.70 9.69
CA THR A 125 -0.83 1.98 9.25
C THR A 125 -0.93 3.42 8.80
N LEU A 126 -1.25 3.66 7.52
CA LEU A 126 -1.31 4.99 6.94
C LEU A 126 -2.75 5.50 6.81
N CYS A 127 -2.96 6.77 7.15
CA CYS A 127 -4.20 7.51 6.89
C CYS A 127 -3.97 9.02 7.10
N GLY A 128 -3.73 9.77 6.01
CA GLY A 128 -3.37 11.19 6.08
C GLY A 128 -4.52 12.17 5.92
N ASN A 129 -5.75 11.69 5.66
CA ASN A 129 -6.89 12.53 5.31
C ASN A 129 -8.12 12.33 6.21
N VAL A 130 -7.97 11.71 7.38
CA VAL A 130 -9.06 11.53 8.35
C VAL A 130 -8.64 12.05 9.71
N THR A 131 -9.46 12.94 10.29
CA THR A 131 -9.21 13.55 11.60
C THR A 131 -10.42 13.40 12.51
N MET A 132 -10.20 13.44 13.81
CA MET A 132 -11.27 13.48 14.82
C MET A 132 -11.88 14.88 14.85
N LYS A 133 -13.20 15.02 14.71
CA LYS A 133 -13.90 16.32 14.69
C LYS A 133 -13.67 17.16 15.95
N GLU A 134 -13.54 16.50 17.09
CA GLU A 134 -13.38 17.19 18.38
C GLU A 134 -12.00 17.84 18.54
N THR A 135 -10.95 17.16 18.08
CA THR A 135 -9.56 17.59 18.31
C THR A 135 -8.90 18.19 17.06
N GLY A 136 -9.35 17.80 15.87
CA GLY A 136 -8.68 18.08 14.60
C GLY A 136 -7.40 17.26 14.40
N GLU A 137 -7.12 16.30 15.28
CA GLU A 137 -5.96 15.42 15.21
C GLU A 137 -6.27 14.18 14.36
N LEU A 138 -5.24 13.51 13.86
CA LEU A 138 -5.37 12.21 13.19
C LEU A 138 -5.92 11.15 14.16
N ILE A 139 -6.38 10.03 13.61
CA ILE A 139 -6.74 8.86 14.41
C ILE A 139 -5.50 8.40 15.19
N ASP A 140 -5.66 8.04 16.47
CA ASP A 140 -4.54 7.55 17.28
C ASP A 140 -3.84 6.37 16.61
N ASN A 141 -2.51 6.43 16.55
CA ASN A 141 -1.60 5.42 16.00
C ASN A 141 -1.72 5.15 14.48
N VAL A 142 -2.25 6.11 13.71
CA VAL A 142 -2.05 6.15 12.25
C VAL A 142 -1.03 7.22 11.89
N GLU A 143 -0.29 6.99 10.81
CA GLU A 143 0.64 7.99 10.27
C GLU A 143 0.06 8.60 8.99
N PRO A 144 0.20 9.91 8.74
CA PRO A 144 -0.22 10.49 7.46
C PRO A 144 0.67 10.03 6.31
N TYR A 145 1.93 9.76 6.63
CA TYR A 145 2.96 9.25 5.74
C TYR A 145 4.06 8.58 6.56
N ILE A 146 4.91 7.79 5.89
CA ILE A 146 6.23 7.40 6.41
C ILE A 146 7.32 7.82 5.43
N ILE A 147 8.54 7.98 5.94
CA ILE A 147 9.74 8.13 5.11
C ILE A 147 10.59 6.88 5.32
N LYS A 148 10.92 6.19 4.24
CA LYS A 148 11.73 4.97 4.24
C LYS A 148 12.95 5.15 3.34
N GLU A 149 14.14 4.92 3.89
CA GLU A 149 15.36 4.87 3.08
C GLU A 149 15.37 3.57 2.25
N VAL A 150 15.45 3.69 0.92
CA VAL A 150 15.54 2.56 -0.01
C VAL A 150 16.66 2.83 -1.00
N GLY A 151 17.72 2.02 -0.98
CA GLY A 151 18.86 2.20 -1.89
C GLY A 151 19.57 3.54 -1.73
N GLY A 152 19.53 4.14 -0.53
CA GLY A 152 20.14 5.43 -0.23
C GLY A 152 19.29 6.65 -0.57
N LEU A 153 18.05 6.48 -1.03
CA LEU A 153 17.09 7.57 -1.22
C LEU A 153 15.98 7.53 -0.18
N ASP A 154 15.53 8.71 0.26
CA ASP A 154 14.40 8.86 1.18
C ASP A 154 13.07 8.85 0.41
N ILE A 155 12.32 7.75 0.55
CA ILE A 155 11.04 7.56 -0.13
C ILE A 155 9.88 7.89 0.83
N GLY A 156 9.11 8.92 0.51
CA GLY A 156 7.87 9.25 1.19
C GLY A 156 6.73 8.36 0.71
N ILE A 157 6.00 7.73 1.63
CA ILE A 157 4.81 6.93 1.32
C ILE A 157 3.62 7.59 2.02
N ILE A 158 2.76 8.24 1.24
CA ILE A 158 1.62 9.05 1.71
C ILE A 158 0.36 8.18 1.68
N GLY A 159 -0.35 8.07 2.79
CA GLY A 159 -1.60 7.30 2.87
C GLY A 159 -2.84 8.18 2.70
N VAL A 160 -3.77 7.78 1.83
CA VAL A 160 -5.09 8.43 1.70
C VAL A 160 -6.21 7.41 1.60
N THR A 161 -7.32 7.66 2.29
CA THR A 161 -8.51 6.80 2.26
C THR A 161 -9.71 7.47 1.58
N SER A 162 -10.74 6.67 1.29
CA SER A 162 -11.94 7.07 0.58
C SER A 162 -12.83 7.96 1.42
N LEU A 163 -13.55 8.88 0.77
CA LEU A 163 -14.62 9.64 1.41
C LEU A 163 -15.92 8.81 1.59
N LYS A 164 -15.97 7.59 1.02
CA LYS A 164 -17.15 6.71 1.04
C LYS A 164 -17.79 6.56 2.45
N PRO A 165 -17.05 6.40 3.56
CA PRO A 165 -17.66 6.34 4.90
C PRO A 165 -18.47 7.60 5.26
N GLN A 166 -17.90 8.79 5.00
CA GLN A 166 -18.56 10.08 5.27
C GLN A 166 -19.71 10.33 4.29
N ASP A 167 -19.49 10.12 2.99
CA ASP A 167 -20.48 10.38 1.93
C ASP A 167 -21.72 9.47 2.05
N ARG A 168 -21.55 8.29 2.66
CA ARG A 168 -22.63 7.34 2.95
C ARG A 168 -23.25 7.52 4.34
N GLU A 169 -22.83 8.54 5.08
CA GLU A 169 -23.34 8.88 6.41
C GLU A 169 -23.27 7.70 7.41
N TRP A 170 -22.14 6.98 7.43
CA TRP A 170 -21.94 5.87 8.36
C TRP A 170 -21.82 6.37 9.81
N GLU A 171 -22.58 5.78 10.73
CA GLU A 171 -22.59 6.16 12.14
C GLU A 171 -21.23 5.91 12.81
N GLU A 172 -20.52 4.88 12.37
CA GLU A 172 -19.18 4.46 12.81
C GLU A 172 -18.12 5.56 12.67
N VAL A 173 -18.34 6.53 11.78
CA VAL A 173 -17.42 7.64 11.49
C VAL A 173 -18.02 9.01 11.78
N SER A 174 -19.13 9.07 12.53
CA SER A 174 -19.86 10.31 12.79
C SER A 174 -19.01 11.37 13.52
N ASP A 175 -18.01 10.92 14.28
CA ASP A 175 -17.03 11.74 15.01
C ASP A 175 -15.77 12.09 14.22
N LYS A 176 -15.68 11.70 12.94
CA LYS A 176 -14.54 11.95 12.06
C LYS A 176 -14.88 12.93 10.95
N GLU A 177 -13.87 13.64 10.48
CA GLU A 177 -13.92 14.52 9.31
C GLU A 177 -12.93 14.00 8.25
N PHE A 178 -13.39 13.89 7.01
CA PHE A 178 -12.60 13.38 5.90
C PHE A 178 -12.25 14.52 4.93
N GLU A 179 -10.95 14.73 4.73
CA GLU A 179 -10.40 15.61 3.69
C GLU A 179 -10.31 14.83 2.37
N SER A 180 -10.57 15.49 1.23
CA SER A 180 -10.40 14.83 -0.07
C SER A 180 -8.95 14.38 -0.28
N GLY A 181 -8.74 13.17 -0.80
CA GLY A 181 -7.40 12.60 -1.00
C GLY A 181 -6.45 13.50 -1.80
N GLU A 182 -6.94 14.22 -2.82
CA GLU A 182 -6.14 15.19 -3.59
C GLU A 182 -5.56 16.31 -2.71
N LEU A 183 -6.39 16.93 -1.87
CA LEU A 183 -5.97 18.02 -0.98
C LEU A 183 -5.01 17.52 0.10
N ALA A 184 -5.28 16.35 0.67
CA ALA A 184 -4.40 15.73 1.66
C ALA A 184 -3.05 15.37 1.05
N ALA A 185 -3.03 14.74 -0.13
CA ALA A 185 -1.80 14.40 -0.84
C ALA A 185 -0.98 15.66 -1.18
N ALA A 186 -1.62 16.74 -1.64
CA ALA A 186 -0.93 18.00 -1.92
C ALA A 186 -0.32 18.63 -0.65
N ARG A 187 -1.08 18.69 0.45
CA ARG A 187 -0.60 19.19 1.73
C ARG A 187 0.59 18.38 2.24
N ILE A 188 0.50 17.06 2.19
CA ILE A 188 1.55 16.17 2.69
C ILE A 188 2.78 16.19 1.78
N ALA A 189 2.62 16.22 0.45
CA ALA A 189 3.74 16.35 -0.47
C ALA A 189 4.48 17.69 -0.29
N GLU A 190 3.75 18.79 0.00
CA GLU A 190 4.35 20.06 0.37
C GLU A 190 5.13 19.97 1.70
N GLU A 191 4.57 19.29 2.71
CA GLU A 191 5.24 19.03 3.98
C GLU A 191 6.54 18.22 3.81
N LEU A 192 6.53 17.23 2.93
CA LEU A 192 7.68 16.36 2.62
C LEU A 192 8.73 17.03 1.72
N SER A 193 8.46 18.24 1.21
CA SER A 193 9.40 18.95 0.33
C SER A 193 10.76 19.17 1.00
N GLY A 194 11.82 18.64 0.39
CA GLY A 194 13.19 18.71 0.92
C GLY A 194 13.49 17.69 2.04
N GLN A 195 12.54 16.83 2.39
CA GLN A 195 12.72 15.69 3.31
C GLN A 195 12.77 14.34 2.59
N THR A 196 12.24 14.28 1.36
CA THR A 196 12.14 13.07 0.54
C THR A 196 12.67 13.32 -0.85
N ASP A 197 13.28 12.30 -1.45
CA ASP A 197 13.68 12.30 -2.86
C ASP A 197 12.52 11.97 -3.80
N ILE A 198 11.64 11.06 -3.36
CA ILE A 198 10.54 10.50 -4.15
C ILE A 198 9.31 10.36 -3.24
N ASN A 199 8.11 10.72 -3.74
CA ASN A 199 6.87 10.48 -3.01
C ASN A 199 5.92 9.55 -3.77
N ILE A 200 5.46 8.52 -3.08
CA ILE A 200 4.47 7.56 -3.54
C ILE A 200 3.19 7.79 -2.75
N VAL A 201 2.04 7.83 -3.42
CA VAL A 201 0.74 7.85 -2.73
C VAL A 201 0.15 6.45 -2.73
N LEU A 202 -0.02 5.88 -1.54
CA LEU A 202 -0.79 4.67 -1.29
C LEU A 202 -2.25 5.05 -1.04
N SER A 203 -3.10 4.82 -2.03
CA SER A 203 -4.45 5.37 -2.10
C SER A 203 -5.51 4.30 -2.06
N HIS A 204 -6.43 4.43 -1.11
CA HIS A 204 -7.72 3.78 -1.10
C HIS A 204 -8.83 4.79 -1.40
N ALA A 205 -8.69 5.63 -2.43
CA ALA A 205 -9.66 6.69 -2.74
C ALA A 205 -10.42 6.50 -4.06
N GLY A 206 -10.10 5.44 -4.81
CA GLY A 206 -10.69 5.13 -6.11
C GLY A 206 -10.10 5.96 -7.25
N LEU A 207 -10.21 5.41 -8.47
CA LEU A 207 -9.47 5.90 -9.65
C LEU A 207 -9.80 7.36 -9.99
N ALA A 208 -11.02 7.80 -9.70
CA ALA A 208 -11.45 9.17 -9.94
C ALA A 208 -10.72 10.20 -9.06
N VAL A 209 -10.36 9.83 -7.82
CA VAL A 209 -9.54 10.66 -6.93
C VAL A 209 -8.06 10.46 -7.26
N ASP A 210 -7.64 9.23 -7.55
CA ASP A 210 -6.25 8.91 -7.92
C ASP A 210 -5.79 9.69 -9.15
N THR A 211 -6.67 9.89 -10.13
CA THR A 211 -6.38 10.74 -11.31
C THR A 211 -6.07 12.18 -10.92
N LYS A 212 -6.69 12.71 -9.87
CA LYS A 212 -6.41 14.07 -9.38
C LYS A 212 -5.12 14.11 -8.57
N ILE A 213 -4.90 13.10 -7.72
CA ILE A 213 -3.65 12.92 -6.97
C ILE A 213 -2.45 12.83 -7.92
N ALA A 214 -2.58 12.14 -9.05
CA ALA A 214 -1.53 12.05 -10.07
C ALA A 214 -1.16 13.41 -10.71
N ASN A 215 -1.92 14.48 -10.47
CA ASN A 215 -1.59 15.84 -10.90
C ASN A 215 -0.99 16.71 -9.77
N VAL A 216 -0.82 16.15 -8.58
CA VAL A 216 -0.21 16.84 -7.44
C VAL A 216 1.31 16.95 -7.65
N GLU A 217 1.84 18.16 -7.49
CA GLU A 217 3.28 18.40 -7.58
C GLU A 217 4.03 17.63 -6.48
N GLY A 218 5.14 16.99 -6.85
CA GLY A 218 5.94 16.19 -5.94
C GLY A 218 5.51 14.72 -5.80
N VAL A 219 4.38 14.30 -6.41
CA VAL A 219 3.94 12.89 -6.42
C VAL A 219 4.50 12.14 -7.63
N SER A 220 5.25 11.06 -7.37
CA SER A 220 5.92 10.25 -8.38
C SER A 220 5.15 9.01 -8.82
N ALA A 221 4.25 8.47 -8.00
CA ALA A 221 3.32 7.41 -8.39
C ALA A 221 2.09 7.34 -7.48
N VAL A 222 1.00 6.76 -7.98
CA VAL A 222 -0.20 6.43 -7.20
C VAL A 222 -0.47 4.93 -7.25
N ILE A 223 -0.45 4.30 -6.09
CA ILE A 223 -0.83 2.89 -5.90
C ILE A 223 -2.28 2.90 -5.41
N GLY A 224 -3.22 2.67 -6.33
CA GLY A 224 -4.66 2.80 -6.10
C GLY A 224 -5.34 1.51 -5.62
N ALA A 225 -6.55 1.67 -5.08
CA ALA A 225 -7.43 0.62 -4.55
C ALA A 225 -8.91 1.07 -4.62
N ASP A 226 -9.83 0.46 -3.85
CA ASP A 226 -11.24 0.85 -3.61
C ASP A 226 -12.24 0.51 -4.74
N ASP A 227 -11.87 0.69 -6.01
CA ASP A 227 -12.78 0.46 -7.15
C ASP A 227 -12.62 -0.92 -7.83
N HIS A 228 -11.70 -1.74 -7.32
CA HIS A 228 -11.37 -3.11 -7.79
C HIS A 228 -10.97 -3.20 -9.27
N TYR A 229 -10.34 -2.14 -9.82
CA TYR A 229 -9.90 -2.16 -11.21
C TYR A 229 -8.68 -3.06 -11.40
N VAL A 230 -8.71 -3.87 -12.46
CA VAL A 230 -7.53 -4.59 -12.97
C VAL A 230 -6.85 -3.69 -13.98
N ILE A 231 -5.81 -3.00 -13.55
CA ILE A 231 -5.04 -2.09 -14.40
C ILE A 231 -3.83 -2.88 -14.94
N THR A 232 -3.96 -3.44 -16.14
CA THR A 232 -2.90 -4.28 -16.74
C THR A 232 -1.68 -3.49 -17.21
N ASN A 233 -1.84 -2.19 -17.46
CA ASN A 233 -0.78 -1.24 -17.77
C ASN A 233 -1.08 0.06 -17.03
N PRO A 234 -0.06 0.76 -16.49
CA PRO A 234 -0.30 1.99 -15.73
C PRO A 234 -1.13 3.01 -16.51
N ILE A 235 -2.06 3.67 -15.81
CA ILE A 235 -2.81 4.81 -16.35
C ILE A 235 -1.98 6.07 -16.13
N TYR A 236 -1.82 6.86 -17.19
CA TYR A 236 -1.13 8.14 -17.16
C TYR A 236 -1.59 9.02 -18.32
N TRP A 237 -1.27 10.30 -18.26
CA TRP A 237 -1.45 11.24 -19.36
C TRP A 237 -0.17 11.31 -20.21
N PRO A 238 -0.22 10.92 -21.50
CA PRO A 238 0.91 11.11 -22.41
C PRO A 238 0.98 12.58 -22.86
N GLY A 239 2.16 13.18 -22.73
CA GLY A 239 2.47 14.51 -23.24
C GLY A 239 3.19 14.49 -24.58
N ASP A 240 3.49 15.69 -25.09
CA ASP A 240 4.37 15.85 -26.24
C ASP A 240 5.80 15.37 -25.89
N ASP A 241 6.60 15.05 -26.91
CA ASP A 241 8.01 14.66 -26.79
C ASP A 241 8.28 13.41 -25.92
N GLY A 242 7.25 12.58 -25.68
CA GLY A 242 7.39 11.33 -24.93
C GLY A 242 7.19 11.47 -23.42
N PHE A 243 6.80 12.65 -22.94
CA PHE A 243 6.47 12.87 -21.53
C PHE A 243 5.37 11.90 -21.06
N LYS A 244 5.54 11.34 -19.86
CA LYS A 244 4.54 10.57 -19.15
C LYS A 244 4.24 11.24 -17.81
N SER A 245 2.98 11.51 -17.51
CA SER A 245 2.60 11.95 -16.15
C SER A 245 2.81 10.83 -15.13
N THR A 246 2.65 11.17 -13.85
CA THR A 246 2.59 10.24 -12.73
C THR A 246 1.71 9.01 -13.05
N PRO A 247 2.25 7.78 -12.93
CA PRO A 247 1.51 6.55 -13.19
C PRO A 247 0.53 6.22 -12.05
N ILE A 248 -0.58 5.60 -12.42
CA ILE A 248 -1.58 5.02 -11.52
C ILE A 248 -1.69 3.52 -11.80
N VAL A 249 -1.62 2.70 -10.76
CA VAL A 249 -1.75 1.22 -10.83
C VAL A 249 -2.77 0.72 -9.82
N GLN A 250 -3.35 -0.46 -10.08
CA GLN A 250 -4.30 -1.15 -9.18
C GLN A 250 -4.37 -2.64 -9.55
N ALA A 251 -4.48 -3.53 -8.56
CA ALA A 251 -4.32 -4.99 -8.71
C ALA A 251 -5.63 -5.79 -8.61
N GLY A 252 -6.79 -5.21 -8.94
CA GLY A 252 -8.03 -5.98 -9.18
C GLY A 252 -8.86 -6.37 -7.94
N GLY A 253 -8.30 -6.36 -6.74
CA GLY A 253 -9.04 -6.55 -5.50
C GLY A 253 -9.58 -7.98 -5.30
N GLU A 254 -10.90 -8.08 -5.02
CA GLU A 254 -11.68 -9.31 -4.74
C GLU A 254 -11.57 -10.46 -5.77
N GLN A 255 -10.78 -10.28 -6.83
CA GLN A 255 -10.50 -11.32 -7.83
C GLN A 255 -9.46 -12.33 -7.34
N ASP A 256 -8.67 -12.00 -6.32
CA ASP A 256 -7.60 -12.84 -5.73
C ASP A 256 -6.70 -13.52 -6.78
N GLN A 257 -6.46 -12.80 -7.88
CA GLN A 257 -5.78 -13.34 -9.05
C GLN A 257 -4.47 -12.61 -9.36
N TYR A 258 -4.35 -11.34 -8.97
CA TYR A 258 -3.25 -10.49 -9.43
C TYR A 258 -2.51 -9.85 -8.27
N LEU A 259 -1.18 -9.90 -8.36
CA LEU A 259 -0.28 -9.07 -7.57
C LEU A 259 0.31 -8.01 -8.49
N GLY A 260 0.18 -6.73 -8.13
CA GLY A 260 0.65 -5.62 -8.94
C GLY A 260 2.15 -5.39 -8.83
N ARG A 261 2.77 -4.96 -9.93
CA ARG A 261 4.15 -4.47 -9.97
C ARG A 261 4.22 -3.17 -10.76
N LEU A 262 4.90 -2.19 -10.20
CA LEU A 262 5.25 -0.93 -10.85
C LEU A 262 6.76 -0.71 -10.71
N ASP A 263 7.46 -0.61 -11.84
CA ASP A 263 8.87 -0.28 -11.92
C ASP A 263 9.00 1.19 -12.36
N LEU A 264 9.71 1.98 -11.58
CA LEU A 264 9.95 3.40 -11.79
C LEU A 264 11.44 3.63 -12.02
N SER A 265 11.78 4.43 -13.05
CA SER A 265 13.15 4.83 -13.34
C SER A 265 13.28 6.34 -13.17
N PHE A 266 14.26 6.76 -12.37
CA PHE A 266 14.54 8.16 -12.07
C PHE A 266 15.93 8.53 -12.55
N THR A 267 16.08 9.79 -12.99
CA THR A 267 17.37 10.41 -13.27
C THR A 267 17.53 11.63 -12.38
N TYR A 268 18.70 11.78 -11.74
CA TYR A 268 19.01 12.97 -10.98
C TYR A 268 19.37 14.12 -11.93
N GLN A 269 18.54 15.16 -11.94
CA GLN A 269 18.72 16.32 -12.80
C GLN A 269 18.25 17.61 -12.13
N ASP A 270 18.99 18.71 -12.35
CA ASP A 270 18.69 20.03 -11.80
C ASP A 270 18.51 20.05 -10.26
N GLY A 271 19.19 19.13 -9.56
CA GLY A 271 19.17 19.04 -8.09
C GLY A 271 18.03 18.23 -7.49
N ALA A 272 17.31 17.43 -8.29
CA ALA A 272 16.26 16.53 -7.83
C ALA A 272 16.23 15.21 -8.62
N TRP A 273 15.70 14.16 -8.02
CA TRP A 273 15.37 12.92 -8.73
C TRP A 273 14.07 13.12 -9.51
N VAL A 274 14.15 13.00 -10.84
CA VAL A 274 12.99 13.18 -11.73
C VAL A 274 12.63 11.84 -12.36
N LEU A 275 11.34 11.50 -12.34
CA LEU A 275 10.82 10.30 -13.01
C LEU A 275 11.06 10.41 -14.52
N ASP A 276 11.84 9.49 -15.07
CA ASP A 276 12.19 9.40 -16.49
C ASP A 276 11.22 8.46 -17.23
N ASP A 277 11.02 7.26 -16.67
CA ASP A 277 10.15 6.25 -17.24
C ASP A 277 9.51 5.33 -16.18
N PHE A 278 8.51 4.58 -16.59
CA PHE A 278 7.92 3.51 -15.79
C PHE A 278 7.32 2.40 -16.66
N GLU A 279 7.30 1.21 -16.08
CA GLU A 279 6.58 0.04 -16.58
C GLU A 279 5.75 -0.56 -15.46
N GLY A 280 4.54 -1.02 -15.76
CA GLY A 280 3.72 -1.71 -14.78
C GLY A 280 3.10 -2.95 -15.37
N SER A 281 2.92 -3.96 -14.51
CA SER A 281 2.40 -5.26 -14.88
C SER A 281 1.64 -5.87 -13.70
N LEU A 282 0.94 -6.96 -14.00
CA LEU A 282 0.30 -7.80 -12.99
C LEU A 282 0.95 -9.17 -13.06
N TYR A 283 1.42 -9.68 -11.93
CA TYR A 283 1.72 -11.08 -11.80
C TYR A 283 0.41 -11.85 -11.68
N ASP A 284 0.19 -12.79 -12.61
CA ASP A 284 -0.93 -13.73 -12.53
C ASP A 284 -0.54 -14.88 -11.60
N LEU A 285 -1.38 -15.17 -10.62
CA LEU A 285 -1.17 -16.24 -9.65
C LEU A 285 -1.48 -17.63 -10.23
N GLU A 286 -1.96 -17.71 -11.48
CA GLU A 286 -2.19 -18.99 -12.15
C GLU A 286 -0.88 -19.79 -12.30
N GLY A 287 -0.83 -20.97 -11.67
CA GLY A 287 0.34 -21.86 -11.73
C GLY A 287 1.48 -21.49 -10.78
N VAL A 288 1.30 -20.49 -9.92
CA VAL A 288 2.24 -20.15 -8.85
C VAL A 288 2.09 -21.15 -7.69
N GLU A 289 3.21 -21.70 -7.24
CA GLU A 289 3.25 -22.58 -6.07
C GLU A 289 3.04 -21.78 -4.77
N ALA A 290 2.33 -22.36 -3.81
CA ALA A 290 2.03 -21.72 -2.54
C ALA A 290 3.25 -21.74 -1.60
N ASP A 291 3.49 -20.63 -0.91
CA ASP A 291 4.39 -20.58 0.25
C ASP A 291 3.86 -21.51 1.36
N GLU A 292 4.67 -22.50 1.76
CA GLU A 292 4.27 -23.52 2.73
C GLU A 292 4.02 -22.97 4.14
N GLU A 293 4.73 -21.91 4.53
CA GLU A 293 4.60 -21.30 5.87
C GLU A 293 3.27 -20.55 5.97
N ILE A 294 2.97 -19.71 4.98
CA ILE A 294 1.71 -18.96 4.93
C ILE A 294 0.53 -19.93 4.75
N GLN A 295 0.66 -20.97 3.92
CA GLN A 295 -0.37 -21.99 3.79
C GLN A 295 -0.65 -22.68 5.14
N SER A 296 0.39 -23.09 5.86
CA SER A 296 0.24 -23.73 7.17
C SER A 296 -0.39 -22.79 8.21
N MET A 297 -0.13 -21.48 8.11
CA MET A 297 -0.74 -20.47 8.98
C MET A 297 -2.25 -20.39 8.74
N ILE A 298 -2.67 -20.32 7.47
CA ILE A 298 -4.09 -20.28 7.10
C ILE A 298 -4.82 -21.56 7.53
N ASP A 299 -4.23 -22.73 7.27
CA ASP A 299 -4.81 -24.01 7.68
C ASP A 299 -5.05 -24.08 9.20
N SER A 300 -4.17 -23.46 9.98
CA SER A 300 -4.29 -23.37 11.45
C SER A 300 -5.41 -22.45 11.89
N LEU A 301 -5.58 -21.30 11.22
CA LEU A 301 -6.67 -20.34 11.48
C LEU A 301 -8.03 -20.97 11.18
N ASP A 302 -8.16 -21.65 10.05
CA ASP A 302 -9.42 -22.31 9.65
C ASP A 302 -9.79 -23.48 10.60
N THR A 303 -8.78 -24.19 11.10
CA THR A 303 -8.99 -25.25 12.11
C THR A 303 -9.49 -24.67 13.43
N ALA A 304 -8.87 -23.58 13.92
CA ALA A 304 -9.27 -22.93 15.15
C ALA A 304 -10.73 -22.41 15.08
N GLN A 305 -11.11 -21.81 13.95
CA GLN A 305 -12.48 -21.36 13.72
C GLN A 305 -13.48 -22.53 13.79
N THR A 306 -13.17 -23.65 13.15
CA THR A 306 -14.05 -24.84 13.13
C THR A 306 -14.26 -25.40 14.54
N GLU A 307 -13.23 -25.38 15.39
CA GLU A 307 -13.33 -25.82 16.78
C GLU A 307 -14.19 -24.88 17.64
N GLU A 308 -14.11 -23.57 17.41
CA GLU A 308 -14.94 -22.58 18.08
C GLU A 308 -16.42 -22.71 17.68
N GLU A 309 -16.72 -22.88 16.39
CA GLU A 309 -18.10 -23.06 15.90
C GLU A 309 -18.74 -24.38 16.40
N ALA A 310 -17.93 -25.38 16.75
CA ALA A 310 -18.39 -26.67 17.23
C ALA A 310 -18.62 -26.73 18.76
N ALA A 311 -18.17 -25.72 19.52
CA ALA A 311 -18.21 -25.66 20.98
C ALA A 311 -19.49 -25.00 21.54
#